data_AF-A0A7C7SX32-F1
#
_entry.id   AF-A0A7C7SX32-F1
#
_cell.length_a   1.000
_cell.length_b   1.000
_cell.length_c   1.000
_cell.angle_alpha   90.00
_cell.angle_beta   90.00
_cell.angle_gamma   90.00
#
_symmetry.space_group_name_H-M   'P 1'
#
loop_
_entity.id
_entity.type
_entity.pdbx_description
1 polymer ?
#
loop_
_entity_poly.entity_id
_entity_poly.type
_entity_poly.pdbx_seq_one_letter_code
_entity_poly.pdbx_strand_id
1 'polypeptide(L)'
;MNDRQLVSIDELLDHIDEPSWVVVDCRFVLSDPMAGRAMYHASHIAGARYADLDLDLSAPVTDLTGRHPLPETTRWTSHVGNLGIDSNVHVVAYDQLGGPLAARFWWLMRWIGHTRVAVLDGGFPKWEKAGYPLSTDPTEFDCKPPYEAAFRHDLWVSTLD
;
A
#
# COMPACT_ATOMS: atom_id res chain seq x y z
N MET A 1 -12.70 18.62 -3.96
CA MET A 1 -11.46 18.12 -3.35
C MET A 1 -10.62 17.53 -4.46
N ASN A 2 -9.37 17.97 -4.59
CA ASN A 2 -8.46 17.50 -5.62
C ASN A 2 -7.88 16.17 -5.12
N ASP A 3 -8.52 15.05 -5.45
CA ASP A 3 -8.06 13.70 -5.07
C ASP A 3 -6.79 13.39 -5.88
N ARG A 4 -5.64 13.77 -5.34
CA ARG A 4 -4.34 13.58 -5.99
C ARG A 4 -3.97 12.10 -5.93
N GLN A 5 -3.96 11.43 -7.08
CA GLN A 5 -3.69 9.99 -7.20
C GLN A 5 -2.20 9.65 -7.25
N LEU A 6 -1.36 10.64 -7.60
CA LEU A 6 0.09 10.48 -7.73
C LEU A 6 0.84 11.53 -6.91
N VAL A 7 1.86 11.08 -6.18
CA VAL A 7 2.82 11.92 -5.45
C VAL A 7 4.19 11.78 -6.10
N SER A 8 4.88 12.89 -6.31
CA SER A 8 6.24 12.85 -6.88
C SER A 8 7.27 12.39 -5.83
N ILE A 9 8.45 11.94 -6.28
CA ILE A 9 9.53 11.56 -5.36
C ILE A 9 10.02 12.75 -4.53
N ASP A 10 10.05 13.96 -5.10
CA ASP A 10 10.47 15.18 -4.39
C ASP A 10 9.46 15.55 -3.30
N GLU A 11 8.16 15.47 -3.62
CA GLU A 11 7.09 15.74 -2.64
C GLU A 11 7.07 14.71 -1.51
N LEU A 12 7.29 13.42 -1.81
CA LEU A 12 7.41 12.43 -0.74
C LEU A 12 8.66 12.70 0.12
N LEU A 13 9.78 13.12 -0.49
CA LEU A 13 11.00 13.45 0.26
C LEU A 13 10.76 14.60 1.24
N ASP A 14 10.03 15.64 0.84
CA ASP A 14 9.71 16.80 1.70
C ASP A 14 8.92 16.40 2.96
N HIS A 15 8.23 15.26 2.93
CA HIS A 15 7.34 14.78 3.99
C HIS A 15 7.77 13.47 4.64
N ILE A 16 8.93 12.89 4.27
CA ILE A 16 9.28 11.51 4.62
C ILE A 16 9.42 11.28 6.14
N ASP A 17 9.80 12.32 6.88
CA ASP A 17 9.97 12.28 8.34
C ASP A 17 8.71 12.73 9.11
N GLU A 18 7.63 13.10 8.41
CA GLU A 18 6.39 13.52 9.05
C GLU A 18 5.56 12.32 9.53
N PRO A 19 5.18 12.24 10.82
CA PRO A 19 4.35 11.14 11.32
C PRO A 19 2.96 11.05 10.67
N SER A 20 2.49 12.13 10.04
CA SER A 20 1.26 12.17 9.26
C SER A 20 1.37 11.52 7.88
N TRP A 21 2.56 11.08 7.46
CA TRP A 21 2.78 10.38 6.20
C TRP A 21 3.19 8.93 6.44
N VAL A 22 2.57 8.03 5.70
CA VAL A 22 2.83 6.60 5.77
C VAL A 22 3.20 6.10 4.38
N VAL A 23 4.38 5.53 4.27
CA VAL A 23 4.86 4.93 3.02
C VAL A 23 4.65 3.42 3.06
N VAL A 24 4.06 2.86 2.00
CA VAL A 24 3.79 1.42 1.91
C VAL A 24 4.49 0.81 0.69
N ASP A 25 5.38 -0.13 0.96
CA ASP A 25 6.03 -0.97 -0.04
C ASP A 25 5.10 -2.11 -0.44
N CYS A 26 4.72 -2.13 -1.71
CA CYS A 26 3.87 -3.16 -2.32
C CYS A 26 4.66 -4.00 -3.35
N ARG A 27 5.99 -4.02 -3.30
CA ARG A 27 6.82 -4.82 -4.23
C ARG A 27 6.49 -6.30 -4.10
N PHE A 28 6.23 -6.94 -5.24
CA PHE A 28 5.94 -8.38 -5.34
C PHE A 28 6.39 -8.92 -6.69
N VAL A 29 6.72 -10.21 -6.76
CA VAL A 29 7.08 -10.90 -8.01
C VAL A 29 6.14 -12.09 -8.19
N LEU A 30 5.34 -12.07 -9.27
CA LEU A 30 4.29 -13.09 -9.50
C LEU A 30 4.83 -14.53 -9.61
N SER A 31 6.09 -14.70 -10.01
CA SER A 31 6.74 -16.01 -10.10
C SER A 31 7.44 -16.44 -8.81
N ASP A 32 7.57 -15.54 -7.83
CA ASP A 32 8.24 -15.79 -6.56
C ASP A 32 7.60 -14.93 -5.44
N PRO A 33 6.60 -15.48 -4.73
CA PRO A 33 5.90 -14.77 -3.66
C PRO A 33 6.80 -14.31 -2.51
N MET A 34 7.98 -14.91 -2.33
CA MET A 34 8.91 -14.50 -1.27
C MET A 34 9.80 -13.32 -1.68
N ALA A 35 9.93 -13.06 -2.98
CA ALA A 35 10.86 -12.04 -3.49
C ALA A 35 10.50 -10.63 -3.02
N GLY A 36 9.21 -10.28 -2.93
CA GLY A 36 8.78 -8.95 -2.48
C GLY A 36 9.29 -8.61 -1.08
N ARG A 37 9.08 -9.52 -0.14
CA ARG A 37 9.56 -9.39 1.24
C ARG A 37 11.08 -9.42 1.31
N ALA A 38 11.75 -10.26 0.53
CA ALA A 38 13.20 -10.27 0.46
C ALA A 38 13.76 -8.94 -0.06
N MET A 39 13.13 -8.34 -1.09
CA MET A 39 13.49 -7.02 -1.62
C MET A 39 13.31 -5.93 -0.57
N TYR A 40 12.19 -5.92 0.16
CA TYR A 40 11.95 -4.99 1.27
C TYR A 40 13.06 -5.08 2.33
N HIS A 41 13.39 -6.29 2.80
CA HIS A 41 14.46 -6.47 3.78
C HIS A 41 15.86 -6.11 3.25
N ALA A 42 16.11 -6.29 1.96
CA ALA A 42 17.39 -5.94 1.34
C ALA A 42 17.58 -4.42 1.17
N SER A 43 16.51 -3.69 0.84
CA SER A 43 16.50 -2.22 0.82
C SER A 43 15.08 -1.71 0.53
N HIS A 44 14.59 -0.76 1.33
CA HIS A 44 13.29 -0.10 1.14
C HIS A 44 13.42 1.42 1.35
N ILE A 45 12.43 2.19 0.90
CA ILE A 45 12.33 3.62 1.26
C ILE A 45 12.33 3.75 2.78
N ALA A 46 13.18 4.60 3.35
CA ALA A 46 13.27 4.76 4.81
C ALA A 46 11.89 5.07 5.42
N GLY A 47 11.53 4.37 6.49
CA GLY A 47 10.21 4.53 7.13
C GLY A 47 9.06 3.75 6.47
N ALA A 48 9.30 3.09 5.32
CA ALA A 48 8.25 2.35 4.64
C ALA A 48 7.80 1.11 5.43
N ARG A 49 6.54 0.71 5.22
CA ARG A 49 5.90 -0.47 5.79
C ARG A 49 5.60 -1.45 4.66
N TYR A 50 5.74 -2.74 4.86
CA TYR A 50 5.52 -3.72 3.78
C TYR A 50 4.08 -4.28 3.78
N ALA A 51 3.46 -4.36 2.60
CA ALA A 51 2.18 -5.01 2.38
C ALA A 51 2.30 -6.08 1.28
N ASP A 52 2.02 -7.33 1.62
CA ASP A 52 2.15 -8.47 0.73
C ASP A 52 0.93 -8.66 -0.18
N LEU A 53 1.15 -8.88 -1.48
CA LEU A 53 0.05 -9.04 -2.43
C LEU A 53 -0.85 -10.23 -2.10
N ASP A 54 -0.27 -11.37 -1.74
CA ASP A 54 -1.00 -12.62 -1.53
C ASP A 54 -1.55 -12.72 -0.11
N LEU A 55 -0.78 -12.25 0.88
CA LEU A 55 -1.14 -12.41 2.29
C LEU A 55 -1.98 -11.25 2.82
N ASP A 56 -1.79 -10.02 2.33
CA ASP A 56 -2.41 -8.83 2.91
C ASP A 56 -3.44 -8.20 1.96
N LEU A 57 -3.11 -8.11 0.67
CA LEU A 57 -3.93 -7.44 -0.33
C LEU A 57 -4.93 -8.38 -1.04
N SER A 58 -4.96 -9.65 -0.63
CA SER A 58 -5.80 -10.68 -1.25
C SER A 58 -6.41 -11.63 -0.21
N ALA A 59 -7.57 -12.19 -0.53
CA ALA A 59 -8.07 -13.39 0.15
C ALA A 59 -7.49 -14.66 -0.50
N PRO A 60 -7.57 -15.83 0.17
CA PRO A 60 -7.18 -17.10 -0.44
C PRO A 60 -7.92 -17.38 -1.76
N VAL A 61 -7.18 -17.90 -2.74
CA VAL A 61 -7.73 -18.34 -4.03
C VAL A 61 -8.60 -19.58 -3.81
N THR A 62 -9.74 -19.63 -4.48
CA THR A 62 -10.65 -20.79 -4.52
C THR A 62 -11.06 -21.06 -5.96
N ASP A 63 -11.74 -22.19 -6.20
CA ASP A 63 -12.25 -22.54 -7.53
C ASP A 63 -13.26 -21.51 -8.09
N LEU A 64 -13.77 -20.60 -7.25
CA LEU A 64 -14.77 -19.59 -7.61
C LEU A 64 -14.17 -18.18 -7.78
N THR A 65 -12.87 -18.00 -7.57
CA THR A 65 -12.24 -16.67 -7.55
C THR A 65 -11.14 -16.49 -8.60
N GLY A 66 -10.75 -15.23 -8.84
CA GLY A 66 -9.58 -14.90 -9.64
C GLY A 66 -8.26 -15.09 -8.87
N ARG A 67 -7.14 -14.64 -9.47
CA ARG A 67 -5.80 -14.84 -8.89
C ARG A 67 -5.50 -14.01 -7.62
N HIS A 68 -6.16 -12.87 -7.44
CA HIS A 68 -6.02 -12.00 -6.26
C HIS A 68 -7.40 -11.51 -5.80
N PRO A 69 -8.20 -12.39 -5.15
CA PRO A 69 -9.55 -12.06 -4.69
C PRO A 69 -9.54 -10.92 -3.66
N LEU A 70 -10.64 -10.19 -3.51
CA LEU A 70 -10.73 -9.15 -2.47
C LEU A 70 -10.50 -9.74 -1.08
N PRO A 71 -9.72 -9.08 -0.21
CA PRO A 71 -9.56 -9.52 1.17
C PRO A 71 -10.90 -9.41 1.91
N GLU A 72 -11.07 -10.24 2.94
CA GLU A 72 -12.17 -10.07 3.88
C GLU A 72 -12.10 -8.68 4.53
N THR A 73 -13.24 -8.01 4.65
CA THR A 73 -13.32 -6.63 5.13
C THR A 73 -12.71 -6.45 6.52
N THR A 74 -12.98 -7.39 7.44
CA THR A 74 -12.46 -7.40 8.82
C THR A 74 -10.93 -7.59 8.86
N ARG A 75 -10.40 -8.48 8.01
CA ARG A 75 -8.97 -8.73 7.87
C ARG A 75 -8.27 -7.50 7.29
N TRP A 76 -8.86 -6.89 6.27
CA TRP A 76 -8.30 -5.71 5.63
C TRP A 76 -8.25 -4.51 6.57
N THR A 77 -9.34 -4.18 7.28
CA THR A 77 -9.33 -3.05 8.22
C THR A 77 -8.38 -3.27 9.39
N SER A 78 -8.26 -4.51 9.87
CA SER A 78 -7.26 -4.88 10.89
C SER A 78 -5.83 -4.74 10.36
N HIS A 79 -5.57 -5.18 9.13
CA HIS A 79 -4.26 -5.03 8.50
C HIS A 79 -3.87 -3.55 8.32
N VAL A 80 -4.80 -2.69 7.88
CA VAL A 80 -4.56 -1.24 7.78
C VAL A 80 -4.22 -0.63 9.15
N GLY A 81 -4.93 -1.02 10.21
CA GLY A 81 -4.59 -0.62 11.59
C GLY A 81 -3.21 -1.13 12.03
N ASN A 82 -2.87 -2.38 11.72
CA ASN A 82 -1.55 -2.98 11.99
C ASN A 82 -0.43 -2.33 11.18
N LEU A 83 -0.74 -1.74 10.04
CA LEU A 83 0.18 -0.87 9.30
C LEU A 83 0.28 0.51 9.94
N GLY A 84 -0.32 0.80 11.10
CA GLY A 84 -0.24 2.11 11.76
C GLY A 84 -1.01 3.22 11.04
N ILE A 85 -2.00 2.87 10.20
CA ILE A 85 -2.77 3.82 9.40
C ILE A 85 -4.12 4.07 10.08
N ASP A 86 -4.42 5.35 10.33
CA ASP A 86 -5.75 5.81 10.75
C ASP A 86 -6.32 6.82 9.73
N SER A 87 -7.47 7.40 10.02
CA SER A 87 -8.14 8.34 9.13
C SER A 87 -7.39 9.67 8.98
N ASN A 88 -6.36 9.94 9.80
CA ASN A 88 -5.65 11.21 9.90
C ASN A 88 -4.38 11.29 9.05
N VAL A 89 -3.86 10.16 8.55
CA VAL A 89 -2.61 10.11 7.78
C VAL A 89 -2.80 10.25 6.27
N HIS A 90 -1.72 10.61 5.59
CA HIS A 90 -1.54 10.56 4.15
C HIS A 90 -0.75 9.30 3.81
N VAL A 91 -1.27 8.48 2.88
CA VAL A 91 -0.64 7.21 2.51
C VAL A 91 -0.05 7.28 1.10
N VAL A 92 1.20 6.87 0.95
CA VAL A 92 1.88 6.76 -0.34
C VAL A 92 2.31 5.32 -0.56
N ALA A 93 1.69 4.64 -1.52
CA ALA A 93 2.08 3.29 -1.91
C ALA A 93 3.08 3.34 -3.06
N TYR A 94 4.07 2.44 -3.05
CA TYR A 94 5.00 2.27 -4.17
C TYR A 94 5.24 0.80 -4.47
N ASP A 95 5.77 0.53 -5.66
CA ASP A 95 6.23 -0.79 -6.05
C ASP A 95 7.47 -0.68 -6.97
N GLN A 96 7.89 -1.81 -7.54
CA GLN A 96 9.08 -1.92 -8.39
C GLN A 96 8.84 -1.43 -9.81
N LEU A 97 7.59 -1.46 -10.29
CA LEU A 97 7.24 -1.28 -11.70
C LEU A 97 6.52 0.05 -11.98
N GLY A 98 6.50 0.95 -10.99
CA GLY A 98 5.91 2.28 -11.14
C GLY A 98 4.39 2.31 -11.01
N GLY A 99 3.78 1.32 -10.36
CA GLY A 99 2.39 1.45 -9.89
C GLY A 99 1.44 0.25 -9.92
N PRO A 100 1.60 -0.85 -10.68
CA PRO A 100 0.55 -1.88 -10.77
C PRO A 100 0.11 -2.47 -9.42
N LEU A 101 1.05 -2.73 -8.51
CA LEU A 101 0.78 -3.32 -7.20
C LEU A 101 0.47 -2.23 -6.16
N ALA A 102 1.14 -1.08 -6.26
CA ALA A 102 0.80 0.09 -5.46
C ALA A 102 -0.64 0.56 -5.73
N ALA A 103 -1.12 0.45 -6.98
CA ALA A 103 -2.48 0.76 -7.38
C ALA A 103 -3.50 -0.21 -6.77
N ARG A 104 -3.13 -1.49 -6.56
CA ARG A 104 -3.97 -2.45 -5.84
C ARG A 104 -4.20 -1.99 -4.40
N PHE A 105 -3.13 -1.61 -3.70
CA PHE A 105 -3.21 -1.05 -2.36
C PHE A 105 -4.03 0.26 -2.34
N TRP A 106 -3.71 1.20 -3.24
CA TRP A 106 -4.44 2.47 -3.39
C TRP A 106 -5.95 2.26 -3.57
N TRP A 107 -6.33 1.30 -4.41
CA TRP A 107 -7.75 0.98 -4.64
C TRP A 107 -8.41 0.41 -3.38
N LEU A 108 -7.73 -0.49 -2.66
CA LEU A 108 -8.25 -1.06 -1.41
C LEU A 108 -8.44 0.00 -0.31
N MET A 109 -7.56 0.99 -0.25
CA MET A 109 -7.69 2.14 0.66
C MET A 109 -8.90 3.00 0.29
N ARG A 110 -9.10 3.29 -1.00
CA ARG A 110 -10.30 4.02 -1.45
C ARG A 110 -11.58 3.22 -1.23
N TRP A 111 -11.52 1.90 -1.37
CA TRP A 111 -12.63 1.00 -1.11
C TRP A 111 -13.11 1.08 0.34
N ILE A 112 -12.21 1.26 1.32
CA ILE A 112 -12.58 1.51 2.73
C ILE A 112 -12.88 2.98 3.06
N GLY A 113 -12.91 3.86 2.05
CA GLY A 113 -13.24 5.27 2.21
C GLY A 113 -12.06 6.17 2.57
N HIS A 114 -10.83 5.66 2.60
CA HIS A 114 -9.63 6.46 2.81
C HIS A 114 -9.20 7.13 1.48
N THR A 115 -9.44 8.44 1.33
CA THR A 115 -9.15 9.16 0.08
C THR A 115 -7.77 9.81 0.04
N ARG A 116 -7.10 9.98 1.19
CA ARG A 116 -5.74 10.54 1.30
C ARG A 116 -4.68 9.49 1.01
N VAL A 117 -4.82 8.82 -0.12
CA VAL A 117 -3.92 7.78 -0.61
C VAL A 117 -3.50 8.08 -2.04
N ALA A 118 -2.20 7.94 -2.31
CA ALA A 118 -1.59 8.15 -3.61
C ALA A 118 -0.58 7.04 -3.95
N VAL A 119 -0.21 6.94 -5.22
CA VAL A 119 0.89 6.10 -5.69
C VAL A 119 2.12 6.97 -5.93
N LEU A 120 3.31 6.48 -5.56
CA LEU A 120 4.58 7.16 -5.82
C LEU A 120 4.89 7.13 -7.33
N ASP A 121 4.91 8.29 -7.96
CA ASP A 121 5.22 8.45 -9.38
C ASP A 121 6.66 8.03 -9.69
N GLY A 122 6.81 6.91 -10.39
CA GLY A 122 8.08 6.30 -10.75
C GLY A 122 8.58 5.21 -9.80
N GLY A 123 7.85 4.97 -8.69
CA GLY A 123 8.11 3.86 -7.75
C GLY A 123 9.50 3.85 -7.12
N PHE A 124 9.87 2.69 -6.57
CA PHE A 124 11.17 2.47 -5.94
C PHE A 124 12.36 2.81 -6.85
N PRO A 125 12.38 2.43 -8.16
CA PRO A 125 13.56 2.69 -9.00
C PRO A 125 13.87 4.18 -9.19
N LYS A 126 12.85 5.05 -9.27
CA LYS A 126 13.07 6.49 -9.41
C LYS A 126 13.58 7.10 -8.11
N TRP A 127 13.06 6.65 -6.96
CA TRP A 127 13.52 7.05 -5.63
C TRP A 127 15.00 6.67 -5.41
N GLU A 128 15.35 5.41 -5.67
CA GLU A 128 16.72 4.90 -5.55
C GLU A 128 17.68 5.66 -6.48
N LYS A 129 17.29 5.86 -7.74
CA LYS A 129 18.12 6.60 -8.71
C LYS A 129 18.35 8.06 -8.31
N ALA A 130 17.41 8.67 -7.59
CA ALA A 130 17.56 10.03 -7.07
C ALA A 130 18.52 10.11 -5.86
N GLY A 131 18.96 8.97 -5.33
CA GLY A 131 19.84 8.92 -4.16
C GLY A 131 19.13 9.30 -2.86
N TYR A 132 17.81 9.14 -2.80
CA TYR A 132 17.00 9.46 -1.63
C TYR A 132 17.11 8.40 -0.54
N PRO A 133 16.71 8.72 0.71
CA PRO A 133 16.92 7.84 1.86
C PRO A 133 16.34 6.43 1.67
N LEU A 134 17.18 5.43 1.93
CA LEU A 134 16.83 4.02 1.95
C LEU A 134 17.19 3.44 3.32
N SER A 135 16.52 2.36 3.71
CA SER A 135 16.76 1.63 4.94
C SER A 135 16.82 0.13 4.69
N THR A 136 17.51 -0.57 5.60
CA THR A 136 17.44 -2.03 5.77
C THR A 136 16.87 -2.41 7.14
N ASP A 137 16.72 -1.43 8.03
CA ASP A 137 16.26 -1.64 9.39
C ASP A 137 14.74 -1.84 9.42
N PRO A 138 14.22 -2.64 10.36
CA PRO A 138 12.79 -2.70 10.60
C PRO A 138 12.24 -1.30 10.91
N THR A 139 11.16 -0.90 10.24
CA THR A 139 10.46 0.33 10.56
C THR A 139 9.68 0.16 11.87
N GLU A 140 9.98 0.99 12.86
CA GLU A 140 9.23 1.07 14.11
C GLU A 140 8.07 2.07 13.98
N PHE A 141 6.88 1.65 14.39
CA PHE A 141 5.68 2.49 14.41
C PHE A 141 4.61 1.88 15.32
N ASP A 142 3.71 2.72 15.82
CA ASP A 142 2.58 2.27 16.62
C ASP A 142 1.46 1.73 15.72
N CYS A 143 1.04 0.50 16.01
CA CYS A 143 -0.21 -0.01 15.45
C CYS A 143 -1.40 0.84 15.92
N LYS A 144 -2.42 0.93 15.07
CA LYS A 144 -3.71 1.55 15.36
C LYS A 144 -4.77 0.46 15.53
N PRO A 145 -5.91 0.77 16.17
CA PRO A 145 -7.09 -0.10 16.11
C PRO A 145 -7.49 -0.40 14.66
N PRO A 146 -8.29 -1.46 14.40
CA PRO A 146 -8.82 -1.72 13.07
C PRO A 146 -9.45 -0.47 12.46
N TYR A 147 -9.13 -0.20 11.19
CA TYR A 147 -9.55 1.03 10.52
C TYR A 147 -11.07 1.17 10.47
N GLU A 148 -11.59 2.33 10.87
CA GLU A 148 -13.01 2.67 10.79
C GLU A 148 -13.42 2.93 9.32
N ALA A 149 -13.79 1.85 8.62
CA ALA A 149 -14.07 1.90 7.19
C ALA A 149 -15.45 2.45 6.84
N ALA A 150 -15.49 3.30 5.82
CA ALA A 150 -16.70 3.70 5.12
C ALA A 150 -16.70 3.04 3.73
N PHE A 151 -17.12 1.77 3.67
CA PHE A 151 -17.03 0.96 2.45
C PHE A 151 -17.78 1.57 1.26
N ARG A 152 -17.05 1.77 0.17
CA ARG A 152 -17.51 2.37 -1.09
C ARG A 152 -18.02 1.28 -2.03
N HIS A 153 -19.31 0.98 -1.92
CA HIS A 153 -20.02 -0.01 -2.75
C HIS A 153 -20.34 0.52 -4.17
N ASP A 154 -19.90 1.73 -4.52
CA ASP A 154 -19.95 2.25 -5.89
C ASP A 154 -18.69 1.93 -6.70
N LEU A 155 -17.66 1.34 -6.07
CA LEU A 155 -16.39 0.98 -6.71
C LEU A 155 -16.36 -0.46 -7.25
N TRP A 156 -17.45 -1.22 -7.13
CA TRP A 156 -17.60 -2.57 -7.70
C TRP A 156 -18.75 -2.63 -8.71
N VAL A 157 -18.65 -3.56 -9.65
CA VAL A 157 -19.73 -3.90 -10.58
C VAL A 157 -20.08 -5.36 -10.33
N SER A 158 -21.34 -5.63 -10.00
CA SER A 158 -21.90 -6.98 -9.94
C SER A 158 -22.35 -7.38 -11.34
N THR A 159 -22.19 -8.66 -11.68
CA THR A 159 -22.78 -9.27 -12.89
C THR A 159 -23.98 -10.15 -12.56
N LEU A 160 -24.42 -10.13 -11.28
CA LEU A 160 -25.54 -10.92 -10.76
C LEU A 160 -26.87 -10.17 -10.79
N ASP A 161 -26.94 -9.08 -11.55
CA ASP A 161 -28.14 -8.24 -11.74
C ASP A 161 -28.67 -8.38 -13.18
#